data_AF-A0A7R9W2W9-F1
#
_entry.id   AF-A0A7R9W2W9-F1
#
_cell.length_a   1.000
_cell.length_b   1.000
_cell.length_c   1.000
_cell.angle_alpha   90.00
_cell.angle_beta   90.00
_cell.angle_gamma   90.00
#
_symmetry.space_group_name_H-M   'P 1'
#
loop_
_entity.id
_entity.type
_entity.pdbx_description
1 polymer ?
#
loop_
_entity_poly.entity_id
_entity_poly.type
_entity_poly.pdbx_seq_one_letter_code
_entity_poly.pdbx_strand_id
1 'polypeptide(L)'
;DSLYFSVVTFTTVGYGDITPETQGGRLFSCFFAIMGIGIIGIALGVIGERLVESQMEAMDTAMSQNTENVINTFNVHKSDRTLSPAVSEDSLGDSNSCSKHRLKK
;
A
#
# COMPACT_ATOMS: atom_id res chain seq x y z
N ASP A 1 29.26 -28.21 -12.85
CA ASP A 1 30.02 -26.98 -12.50
C ASP A 1 29.32 -25.69 -12.91
N SER A 2 28.90 -25.51 -14.17
CA SER A 2 28.24 -24.26 -14.62
C SER A 2 26.93 -23.93 -13.90
N LEU A 3 26.02 -24.90 -13.74
CA LEU A 3 24.76 -24.68 -12.99
C LEU A 3 25.01 -24.38 -11.52
N TYR A 4 26.02 -25.02 -10.90
CA TYR A 4 26.40 -24.76 -9.52
C TYR A 4 26.85 -23.30 -9.36
N PHE A 5 27.76 -22.84 -10.22
CA PHE A 5 28.21 -21.45 -10.25
C PHE A 5 27.04 -20.47 -10.47
N SER A 6 26.13 -20.77 -11.40
CA SER A 6 24.94 -19.95 -11.66
C SER A 6 24.03 -19.86 -10.44
N VAL A 7 23.71 -20.98 -9.79
CA VAL A 7 22.83 -21.00 -8.62
C VAL A 7 23.47 -20.27 -7.44
N VAL A 8 24.75 -20.52 -7.13
CA VAL A 8 25.50 -19.89 -6.03
C VAL A 8 25.63 -18.38 -6.22
N THR A 9 25.80 -17.93 -7.46
CA THR A 9 25.84 -16.50 -7.80
C THR A 9 24.44 -15.88 -7.73
N PHE A 10 23.42 -16.60 -8.20
CA PHE A 10 22.03 -16.15 -8.18
C PHE A 10 21.49 -15.98 -6.76
N THR A 11 21.81 -16.92 -5.87
CA THR A 11 21.50 -16.84 -4.45
C THR A 11 22.44 -15.93 -3.67
N THR A 12 23.38 -15.24 -4.34
CA THR A 12 24.34 -14.30 -3.76
C THR A 12 25.27 -14.91 -2.71
N VAL A 13 25.39 -16.25 -2.65
CA VAL A 13 26.29 -16.95 -1.72
C VAL A 13 27.75 -16.74 -2.14
N GLY A 14 28.04 -16.89 -3.44
CA GLY A 14 29.31 -16.49 -4.03
C GLY A 14 30.57 -17.08 -3.39
N TYR A 15 30.68 -18.41 -3.27
CA TYR A 15 31.87 -19.05 -2.70
C TYR A 15 33.18 -18.73 -3.43
N GLY A 16 33.10 -18.42 -4.73
CA GLY A 16 34.27 -18.04 -5.54
C GLY A 16 35.22 -19.19 -5.86
N ASP A 17 34.80 -20.43 -5.60
CA ASP A 17 35.54 -21.66 -5.90
C ASP A 17 35.63 -21.93 -7.41
N ILE A 18 34.56 -21.62 -8.13
CA ILE A 18 34.46 -21.73 -9.58
C ILE A 18 34.18 -20.34 -10.13
N THR A 19 35.05 -19.84 -11.02
CA THR A 19 34.86 -18.55 -11.69
C THR A 19 35.18 -18.68 -13.18
N PRO A 20 34.47 -17.95 -14.06
CA PRO A 20 34.75 -18.00 -15.48
C PRO A 20 36.10 -17.32 -15.77
N GLU A 21 37.07 -18.10 -16.25
CA GLU A 21 38.38 -17.56 -16.63
C GLU A 21 38.33 -16.77 -17.95
N THR A 22 37.34 -17.04 -18.81
CA THR A 22 37.19 -16.39 -20.11
C THR A 22 36.61 -14.98 -20.00
N GLN A 23 37.04 -14.06 -20.87
CA GLN A 23 36.53 -12.69 -20.92
C GLN A 23 35.01 -12.63 -21.11
N GLY A 24 34.44 -13.46 -22.00
CA GLY A 24 33.01 -13.53 -22.22
C GLY A 24 32.22 -14.04 -21.01
N GLY A 25 32.76 -15.03 -20.30
CA GLY A 25 32.13 -15.59 -19.11
C GLY A 25 32.08 -14.58 -17.95
N ARG A 26 33.13 -13.76 -17.76
CA ARG A 26 33.13 -12.68 -16.76
C ARG A 26 32.06 -11.63 -17.05
N LEU A 27 31.92 -11.24 -18.32
CA LEU A 27 30.90 -10.27 -18.72
C LEU A 27 29.49 -10.82 -18.49
N PHE A 28 29.26 -12.10 -18.81
CA PHE A 28 28.01 -12.77 -18.51
C PHE A 28 27.71 -12.80 -17.00
N SER A 29 28.70 -13.12 -16.16
CA SER A 29 28.54 -13.09 -14.69
C SER A 29 28.14 -11.72 -14.16
N CYS A 30 28.68 -10.63 -14.70
CA CYS A 30 28.29 -9.28 -14.32
C CYS A 30 26.82 -8.99 -14.65
N PHE A 31 26.37 -9.31 -15.86
CA PHE A 31 24.96 -9.14 -16.24
C PHE A 31 24.03 -10.02 -15.41
N PHE A 32 24.46 -11.25 -15.14
CA PHE A 32 23.70 -12.21 -14.34
C PHE A 32 23.52 -11.73 -12.89
N ALA A 33 24.54 -11.11 -12.29
CA ALA A 33 24.45 -10.53 -10.94
C ALA A 33 23.43 -9.38 -10.88
N ILE A 34 23.43 -8.48 -11.87
CA ILE A 34 22.47 -7.37 -11.94
C ILE A 34 21.03 -7.89 -12.09
N MET A 35 20.83 -8.87 -12.97
CA MET A 35 19.52 -9.53 -13.15
C MET A 35 19.04 -10.23 -11.88
N GLY A 36 19.93 -10.93 -11.17
CA GLY A 36 19.60 -11.62 -9.91
C GLY A 36 19.05 -10.66 -8.86
N ILE A 37 19.70 -9.51 -8.66
CA ILE A 37 19.25 -8.49 -7.69
C ILE A 37 17.87 -7.93 -8.08
N GLY A 38 17.64 -7.67 -9.36
CA GLY A 38 16.34 -7.20 -9.85
C GLY A 38 15.21 -8.20 -9.59
N ILE A 39 15.45 -9.48 -9.87
CA ILE A 39 14.47 -10.55 -9.67
C ILE A 39 14.15 -10.72 -8.17
N ILE A 40 15.17 -10.75 -7.32
CA ILE A 40 15.00 -10.86 -5.86
C ILE A 40 14.22 -9.65 -5.32
N GLY A 41 14.53 -8.44 -5.79
CA GLY A 41 13.82 -7.23 -5.40
C GLY A 41 12.33 -7.27 -5.76
N ILE A 42 11.99 -7.69 -6.98
CA ILE A 42 10.59 -7.83 -7.41
C ILE A 42 9.88 -8.92 -6.60
N ALA A 43 10.52 -10.08 -6.41
CA ALA A 43 9.95 -11.17 -5.63
C ALA A 43 9.66 -10.74 -4.18
N LEU A 44 10.61 -10.05 -3.53
CA LEU A 44 10.41 -9.48 -2.20
C LEU A 44 9.32 -8.41 -2.17
N GLY A 45 9.23 -7.58 -3.22
CA GLY A 45 8.17 -6.57 -3.35
C GLY A 45 6.79 -7.21 -3.37
N VAL A 46 6.58 -8.20 -4.25
CA VAL A 46 5.29 -8.93 -4.34
C VAL A 46 4.97 -9.64 -3.04
N ILE A 47 5.93 -10.34 -2.43
CA ILE A 47 5.71 -11.04 -1.15
C ILE A 47 5.38 -10.03 -0.04
N GLY A 48 6.10 -8.90 -0.01
CA GLY A 48 5.88 -7.82 0.94
C GLY A 48 4.48 -7.22 0.80
N GLU A 49 4.05 -6.92 -0.43
CA GLU A 49 2.69 -6.42 -0.71
C GLU A 49 1.63 -7.41 -0.22
N ARG A 50 1.77 -8.71 -0.48
CA ARG A 50 0.82 -9.73 0.00
C ARG A 50 0.76 -9.84 1.52
N LEU A 51 1.91 -9.76 2.19
CA LEU A 51 1.98 -9.78 3.65
C LEU A 51 1.33 -8.53 4.25
N VAL A 52 1.59 -7.36 3.67
CA VAL A 52 1.02 -6.09 4.14
C VAL A 52 -0.49 -6.04 3.89
N GLU A 53 -0.96 -6.50 2.73
CA GLU A 53 -2.38 -6.60 2.37
C GLU A 53 -3.15 -7.46 3.38
N SER A 54 -2.62 -8.63 3.75
CA SER A 54 -3.24 -9.48 4.77
C SER A 54 -3.33 -8.84 6.17
N GLN A 55 -2.40 -7.93 6.49
CA GLN A 55 -2.36 -7.24 7.77
C GLN A 55 -3.29 -6.01 7.75
N MET A 56 -3.38 -5.33 6.61
CA MET A 56 -4.28 -4.18 6.41
C MET A 56 -5.75 -4.62 6.42
N GLU A 57 -6.11 -5.75 5.83
CA GLU A 57 -7.49 -6.24 5.84
C GLU A 57 -8.02 -6.53 7.27
N ALA A 58 -7.17 -7.06 8.14
CA ALA A 58 -7.51 -7.28 9.55
C ALA A 58 -7.63 -5.95 10.34
N MET A 59 -6.84 -4.93 9.96
CA MET A 59 -6.81 -3.64 10.63
C MET A 59 -7.92 -2.70 10.15
N ASP A 60 -8.27 -2.72 8.86
CA ASP A 60 -9.38 -1.97 8.26
C ASP A 60 -10.73 -2.50 8.77
N THR A 61 -10.83 -3.81 8.98
CA THR A 61 -12.05 -4.42 9.55
C THR A 61 -12.21 -4.10 11.03
N ALA A 62 -11.11 -4.06 11.80
CA ALA A 62 -11.14 -3.66 13.22
C ALA A 62 -11.44 -2.17 13.42
N MET A 63 -10.98 -1.29 12.50
CA MET A 63 -11.21 0.15 12.59
C MET A 63 -12.61 0.54 12.10
N SER A 64 -13.12 -0.11 11.04
CA SER A 64 -14.44 0.20 10.48
C SER A 64 -15.60 -0.25 11.37
N GLN A 65 -15.48 -1.40 12.06
CA GLN A 65 -16.50 -1.84 13.01
C GLN A 65 -16.61 -0.89 14.22
N ASN A 66 -15.48 -0.41 14.73
CA ASN A 66 -15.51 0.51 15.86
C ASN A 66 -16.11 1.88 15.48
N THR A 67 -15.88 2.37 14.25
CA THR A 67 -16.47 3.63 13.79
C THR A 67 -17.98 3.52 13.53
N GLU A 68 -18.47 2.42 12.94
CA GLU A 68 -19.90 2.14 12.76
C GLU A 68 -20.65 2.05 14.10
N ASN A 69 -20.04 1.39 15.09
CA ASN A 69 -20.61 1.28 16.44
C ASN A 69 -20.73 2.65 17.13
N VAL A 70 -19.77 3.55 16.91
CA VAL A 70 -19.81 4.92 17.44
C VAL A 70 -20.89 5.75 16.73
N ILE A 71 -21.03 5.62 15.41
CA ILE A 71 -22.07 6.32 14.63
C ILE A 71 -23.47 5.84 15.05
N ASN A 72 -23.68 4.54 15.19
CA ASN A 72 -24.98 3.99 15.62
C ASN A 72 -25.31 4.39 17.05
N THR A 73 -24.33 4.40 17.96
CA THR A 73 -24.55 4.88 19.33
C THR A 73 -24.91 6.37 19.37
N PHE A 74 -24.28 7.18 18.51
CA PHE A 74 -24.63 8.59 18.35
C PHE A 74 -26.02 8.80 17.74
N ASN A 75 -26.41 7.93 16.80
CA ASN A 75 -27.69 8.00 16.11
C ASN A 75 -28.87 7.58 17.03
N VAL A 76 -28.66 6.57 17.90
CA VAL A 76 -29.66 6.15 18.91
C VAL A 76 -29.98 7.30 19.88
N HIS A 77 -28.98 8.06 20.33
CA HIS A 77 -29.21 9.17 21.25
C HIS A 77 -29.88 10.39 20.58
N LYS A 78 -29.83 10.50 19.25
CA LYS A 78 -30.55 11.54 18.50
C LYS A 78 -32.04 11.21 18.31
N SER A 79 -32.39 9.92 18.37
CA SER A 79 -33.75 9.41 18.14
C SER A 79 -34.75 9.73 19.26
N ASP A 80 -34.30 10.05 20.48
CA ASP A 80 -35.18 10.41 21.60
C ASP A 80 -35.62 11.89 21.59
N ARG A 81 -35.03 12.73 20.73
CA ARG A 81 -35.34 14.18 20.69
C ARG A 81 -36.52 14.54 19.78
N THR A 82 -37.21 13.57 19.16
CA THR A 82 -38.24 13.82 18.14
C THR A 82 -39.69 13.48 18.55
N LEU A 83 -39.99 13.19 19.82
CA LEU A 83 -41.38 13.20 20.31
C LEU A 83 -41.80 14.68 20.58
N SER A 84 -42.43 15.29 19.57
CA SER A 84 -42.77 16.73 19.38
C SER A 84 -43.64 17.40 20.48
N PRO A 85 -43.72 18.76 20.60
CA PRO A 85 -44.39 19.58 19.58
C PRO A 85 -43.67 20.89 19.17
N ALA A 86 -43.80 21.22 17.88
CA ALA A 86 -43.84 22.58 17.30
C ALA A 86 -42.67 23.56 17.58
N VAL A 87 -41.63 23.54 16.74
CA VAL A 87 -40.88 24.75 16.35
C VAL A 87 -40.68 24.73 14.85
N SER A 88 -41.44 25.60 14.18
CA SER A 88 -41.17 26.14 12.85
C SER A 88 -39.96 27.08 12.92
N GLU A 89 -38.90 26.80 12.16
CA GLU A 89 -37.88 27.76 11.67
C GLU A 89 -36.97 26.92 10.75
N ASP A 90 -37.25 26.94 9.45
CA ASP A 90 -36.74 27.91 8.46
C ASP A 90 -35.39 27.50 7.88
N SER A 91 -35.45 27.13 6.60
CA SER A 91 -34.60 27.63 5.52
C SER A 91 -33.10 27.78 5.79
N LEU A 92 -32.29 26.91 5.16
CA LEU A 92 -31.12 27.29 4.33
C LEU A 92 -30.45 25.97 3.88
N GLY A 93 -30.52 25.52 2.63
CA GLY A 93 -30.58 26.34 1.42
C GLY A 93 -29.25 27.05 1.22
N ASP A 94 -28.34 26.37 0.52
CA ASP A 94 -27.25 26.93 -0.28
C ASP A 94 -26.12 27.71 0.41
N SER A 95 -24.89 27.22 0.23
CA SER A 95 -23.80 28.06 -0.29
C SER A 95 -22.60 27.23 -0.75
N ASN A 96 -22.75 26.60 -1.92
CA ASN A 96 -21.67 26.70 -2.89
C ASN A 96 -21.62 28.16 -3.36
N SER A 97 -20.55 28.89 -3.01
CA SER A 97 -20.02 30.08 -3.74
C SER A 97 -19.46 31.09 -2.73
N CYS A 98 -18.14 31.10 -2.55
CA CYS A 98 -17.35 32.34 -2.45
C CYS A 98 -15.88 31.99 -2.17
N SER A 99 -15.10 31.69 -3.21
CA SER A 99 -13.70 32.15 -3.36
C SER A 99 -13.02 31.47 -4.56
N LYS A 100 -13.58 31.72 -5.74
CA LYS A 100 -12.76 31.91 -6.95
C LYS A 100 -13.10 33.30 -7.49
N HIS A 101 -12.07 34.00 -7.98
CA HIS A 101 -12.11 35.33 -8.59
C HIS A 101 -12.22 36.56 -7.67
N ARG A 102 -11.08 36.94 -7.06
CA ARG A 102 -10.71 38.36 -6.96
C ARG A 102 -9.32 38.57 -7.59
N LEU A 103 -9.28 38.47 -8.91
CA LEU A 103 -8.22 38.97 -9.79
C LEU A 103 -8.92 39.52 -11.04
N LYS A 104 -9.24 40.82 -11.00
CA LYS A 104 -9.27 41.79 -12.11
C LYS A 104 -9.89 43.11 -11.62
N LYS A 105 -9.04 44.02 -11.17
CA LYS A 105 -8.96 45.38 -11.68
C LYS A 105 -7.66 46.01 -11.22
#